data_AF-A0A485MLU3-F1
#
_entry.id   AF-A0A485MLU3-F1
#
_cell.length_a   1.000
_cell.length_b   1.000
_cell.length_c   1.000
_cell.angle_alpha   90.00
_cell.angle_beta   90.00
_cell.angle_gamma   90.00
#
_symmetry.space_group_name_H-M   'P 1'
#
loop_
_entity.id
_entity.type
_entity.pdbx_description
1 polymer ?
#
loop_
_entity_poly.entity_id
_entity_poly.type
_entity_poly.pdbx_seq_one_letter_code
_entity_poly.pdbx_strand_id
1 'polypeptide(L)' 'MHAIIERTANFVCKQGAQFEIMLKAKQARNSQFDFLRFDHYLNPYYKFIQKAMKEGRYTVLAENRNEEKKSM' A
#
# COMPACT_ATOMS: atom_id res chain seq x y z
N MET A 1 -0.11 4.81 10.68
CA MET A 1 -0.72 3.61 10.06
C MET A 1 -1.13 3.85 8.60
N HIS A 2 -1.93 4.89 8.30
CA HIS A 2 -2.35 5.24 6.93
C HIS A 2 -1.20 5.25 5.89
N ALA A 3 -0.09 5.94 6.16
CA ALA A 3 1.04 6.01 5.24
C ALA A 3 1.68 4.65 4.89
N ILE A 4 1.66 3.68 5.82
CA ILE A 4 2.18 2.32 5.57
C ILE A 4 1.24 1.58 4.62
N ILE A 5 -0.07 1.65 4.89
CA ILE A 5 -1.12 1.05 4.06
C ILE A 5 -1.06 1.60 2.63
N GLU A 6 -0.98 2.92 2.50
CA GLU A 6 -0.89 3.61 1.21
C GLU A 6 0.37 3.19 0.44
N ARG A 7 1.54 3.23 1.09
CA ARG A 7 2.81 2.81 0.48
C ARG A 7 2.76 1.34 0.05
N THR A 8 2.26 0.45 0.90
CA THR A 8 2.12 -0.97 0.58
C THR A 8 1.14 -1.21 -0.56
N ALA A 9 0.01 -0.49 -0.61
CA ALA A 9 -0.94 -0.57 -1.70
C ALA A 9 -0.30 -0.14 -3.02
N ASN A 10 0.45 0.97 -3.03
CA ASN A 10 1.16 1.46 -4.22
C ASN A 10 2.18 0.42 -4.71
N PHE A 11 3.02 -0.12 -3.82
CA PHE A 11 4.00 -1.14 -4.17
C PHE A 11 3.34 -2.41 -4.73
N VAL A 12 2.26 -2.89 -4.11
CA VAL A 12 1.56 -4.09 -4.59
C VAL A 12 0.87 -3.82 -5.93
N CYS A 13 0.35 -2.61 -6.17
CA CYS A 13 -0.22 -2.26 -7.47
C CYS A 13 0.84 -2.23 -8.57
N LYS A 14 2.04 -1.72 -8.28
CA LYS A 14 3.18 -1.66 -9.23
C LYS A 14 3.86 -3.01 -9.46
N GLN A 15 4.05 -3.82 -8.42
CA GLN A 15 4.79 -5.09 -8.47
C GLN A 15 3.89 -6.32 -8.69
N GLY A 16 2.59 -6.21 -8.44
CA GLY A 16 1.62 -7.29 -8.56
C GLY A 16 1.34 -8.06 -7.28
N ALA A 17 0.34 -8.95 -7.35
CA ALA A 17 -0.21 -9.65 -6.19
C ALA A 17 0.77 -10.63 -5.51
N GLN A 18 1.78 -11.13 -6.24
CA GLN A 18 2.81 -11.99 -5.64
C GLN A 18 3.60 -11.26 -4.55
N PHE A 19 3.80 -9.94 -4.69
CA PHE A 19 4.46 -9.14 -3.66
C PHE A 19 3.63 -9.09 -2.37
N GLU A 20 2.30 -9.01 -2.46
CA GLU A 20 1.40 -9.06 -1.30
C GLU A 20 1.56 -10.39 -0.55
N ILE A 21 1.65 -11.51 -1.27
CA ILE A 21 1.85 -12.85 -0.69
C ILE A 21 3.19 -12.92 0.03
N MET A 22 4.27 -12.49 -0.64
CA MET A 22 5.61 -12.46 -0.05
C MET A 22 5.65 -11.57 1.20
N LEU A 23 5.01 -10.40 1.16
CA LEU A 23 4.97 -9.46 2.27
C LEU A 23 4.24 -10.06 3.47
N LYS A 24 3.10 -10.73 3.25
CA LYS A 24 2.36 -11.46 4.29
C LYS A 24 3.20 -12.56 4.94
N ALA A 25 3.95 -13.32 4.14
CA ALA A 25 4.81 -14.39 4.66
C ALA A 25 5.99 -13.82 5.46
N LYS A 26 6.68 -12.80 4.92
CA LYS A 26 7.88 -12.23 5.54
C LYS A 26 7.58 -11.40 6.78
N GLN A 27 6.43 -10.72 6.80
CA GLN A 27 6.02 -9.80 7.87
C GLN A 27 4.92 -10.38 8.76
N ALA A 28 4.72 -11.70 8.77
CA ALA A 28 3.66 -12.37 9.55
C ALA A 28 3.70 -12.09 11.06
N ARG A 29 4.85 -11.70 11.61
CA ARG A 29 5.06 -11.35 13.03
C ARG A 29 5.14 -9.84 13.28
N ASN A 30 4.98 -9.02 12.24
CA ASN A 30 5.06 -7.56 12.34
C ASN A 30 3.66 -6.96 12.31
N SER A 31 3.21 -6.43 13.45
CA SER A 31 1.87 -5.88 13.61
C SER A 31 1.59 -4.66 12.73
N GLN A 32 2.63 -3.99 12.22
CA GLN A 32 2.47 -2.90 11.26
C GLN A 32 1.85 -3.38 9.93
N PHE A 33 1.96 -4.67 9.61
CA PHE A 33 1.43 -5.29 8.39
C PHE A 33 0.20 -6.17 8.64
N ASP A 34 -0.37 -6.18 9.86
CA ASP A 34 -1.55 -6.99 10.19
C ASP A 34 -2.75 -6.64 9.30
N PHE A 35 -2.81 -5.42 8.75
CA PHE A 35 -3.83 -5.00 7.77
C PHE A 35 -3.87 -5.86 6.50
N LEU A 36 -2.81 -6.63 6.19
CA LEU A 36 -2.79 -7.57 5.06
C LEU A 36 -3.53 -8.89 5.35
N ARG A 37 -3.84 -9.15 6.62
CA ARG A 37 -4.63 -10.31 7.04
C ARG A 37 -6.12 -10.03 6.80
N PHE A 38 -6.86 -11.07 6.43
CA PHE A 38 -8.29 -10.93 6.11
C PHE A 38 -9.16 -10.66 7.35
N ASP A 39 -8.67 -11.05 8.54
CA ASP A 39 -9.36 -10.90 9.83
C ASP A 39 -9.11 -9.54 10.50
N HIS A 40 -8.26 -8.69 9.91
CA HIS A 40 -7.89 -7.41 10.50
C HIS A 40 -8.86 -6.29 10.08
N TYR A 41 -9.27 -5.45 11.03
CA TYR A 41 -10.24 -4.37 10.81
C TYR A 41 -9.82 -3.33 9.76
N LEU A 42 -8.52 -3.17 9.50
CA LEU A 42 -7.98 -2.30 8.44
C LEU A 42 -7.88 -2.97 7.06
N ASN A 43 -8.18 -4.27 6.93
CA ASN A 43 -8.11 -4.95 5.65
C ASN A 43 -9.07 -4.37 4.59
N PRO A 44 -10.35 -4.06 4.92
CA PRO A 44 -11.25 -3.41 3.98
C PRO A 44 -10.71 -2.05 3.50
N TYR A 45 -10.09 -1.28 4.41
CA TYR A 45 -9.49 0.00 4.08
C TYR A 45 -8.29 -0.16 3.14
N TYR A 46 -7.39 -1.10 3.41
CA TYR A 46 -6.29 -1.43 2.52
C TYR A 46 -6.77 -1.83 1.12
N LYS A 47 -7.79 -2.70 1.03
CA LYS A 47 -8.37 -3.13 -0.24
C LYS A 47 -9.05 -1.99 -0.99
N PHE A 48 -9.71 -1.07 -0.29
CA PHE A 48 -10.27 0.14 -0.88
C PHE A 48 -9.18 1.00 -1.54
N ILE A 49 -8.09 1.29 -0.82
CA ILE A 49 -6.97 2.08 -1.35
C ILE A 49 -6.31 1.36 -2.55
N GLN A 50 -6.05 0.05 -2.43
CA GLN A 50 -5.48 -0.76 -3.51
C GLN A 50 -6.36 -0.74 -4.77
N LYS A 51 -7.68 -0.85 -4.61
CA LYS A 51 -8.64 -0.77 -5.73
C LYS A 51 -8.65 0.62 -6.37
N ALA A 52 -8.70 1.66 -5.55
CA ALA A 52 -8.71 3.03 -6.03
C ALA A 52 -7.42 3.39 -6.80
N MET A 53 -6.26 2.86 -6.37
CA MET A 53 -4.99 3.01 -7.09
C MET A 53 -4.99 2.27 -8.44
N LYS A 54 -5.50 1.02 -8.49
CA LYS A 54 -5.61 0.26 -9.75
C LYS A 54 -6.53 0.94 -10.77
N GLU A 55 -7.56 1.61 -10.30
CA GLU A 55 -8.51 2.35 -11.12
C GLU A 55 -8.05 3.78 -11.45
N GLY A 56 -6.87 4.20 -10.97
CA GLY A 56 -6.35 5.55 -11.18
C GLY A 56 -7.11 6.65 -10.43
N ARG A 57 -7.99 6.29 -9.50
CA ARG A 57 -8.83 7.21 -8.70
C ARG A 57 -8.18 7.67 -7.41
N TYR A 58 -6.97 7.19 -7.12
CA TYR A 58 -6.20 7.53 -5.94
C TYR A 58 -4.75 7.82 -6.31
N THR A 59 -4.32 9.06 -6.09
CA THR A 59 -2.94 9.51 -6.25
C THR A 59 -2.24 9.54 -4.89
N VAL A 60 -1.04 8.96 -4.83
CA VAL A 60 -0.26 8.92 -3.60
C VAL A 60 0.22 10.34 -3.29
N LEU A 61 -0.23 10.91 -2.16
CA LEU A 61 0.15 12.28 -1.77
C LEU A 61 1.67 12.44 -1.55
N ALA A 62 2.40 11.33 -1.40
CA ALA A 62 3.84 11.31 -1.18
C ALA A 62 4.69 11.50 -2.45
N GLU A 63 4.18 11.22 -3.65
CA GLU A 63 4.97 11.39 -4.90
C GLU A 63 5.07 12.88 -5.30
N ASN A 64 4.10 13.72 -4.93
CA ASN A 64 4.18 15.17 -5.17
C ASN A 64 5.29 15.90 -4.38
N ARG A 65 5.78 15.33 -3.26
CA ARG A 65 6.85 15.99 -2.48
C ARG A 65 8.27 15.78 -3.03
N ASN A 66 8.46 14.82 -3.92
CA ASN A 66 9.78 14.50 -4.47
C ASN A 66 9.98 14.95 -5.92
N GLU A 67 8.91 15.22 -6.68
CA GLU A 67 9.03 15.74 -8.05
C GLU A 67 9.37 17.23 -8.09
N GLU A 68 8.95 18.03 -7.10
CA GLU A 68 9.37 19.44 -6.98
C GLU A 68 10.88 19.63 -6.72
N LYS A 69 11.60 18.58 -6.28
CA LYS A 69 13.06 18.63 -6.09
C LYS A 69 13.88 18.13 -7.27
N LYS A 70 13.25 17.72 -8.38
CA LYS A 70 13.96 17.30 -9.60
C LYS A 70 13.99 18.39 -10.68
N SER A 71 13.34 19.54 -10.45
CA SER A 71 13.26 20.66 -11.40
C SER A 71 13.92 21.95 -10.91
N MET A 72 14.86 21.89 -9.96
CA MET A 72 15.64 23.04 -9.49
C MET A 72 17.13 22.73 -9.51
#